data_AF-A0A943GLQ1-F1
#
_entry.id   AF-A0A943GLQ1-F1
#
_cell.length_a   1.000
_cell.length_b   1.000
_cell.length_c   1.000
_cell.angle_alpha   90.00
_cell.angle_beta   90.00
_cell.angle_gamma   90.00
#
_symmetry.space_group_name_H-M   'P 1'
#
loop_
_entity.id
_entity.type
_entity.pdbx_description
1 polymer ?
#
loop_
_entity_poly.entity_id
_entity_poly.type
_entity_poly.pdbx_seq_one_letter_code
_entity_poly.pdbx_strand_id
1 'polypeptide(L)'
;MVNFDTLFNEYANTKNGDVCAFCQKYKENSIATRFLLIRSFDSNNLKKLLTQHNISFSGGKEKELMKVTYNSSISIEDLLDYIETKRPELIKERENEVEGLETVLRQIPIVGCGIRNDNVNTIVQSFARNKEIKSYDELIKSLDSDILSRVRQYCLWSYYNQTSNDIIELIFLKHKNVIPTLRKIYNIDFFLRVDKEIIPFDLKITHVSDEYFELASKGISISDSGYDNFSVNKNTLSELETIKEYYKAYKKNHKNLSLPNISEFRFDTKASLSNFLITLDDDSAQFVAQLQQVHKAYVPNNQESLKMLEWWNYKYQGERLFCNNNRLFVFLAYETKFIDGRDLKGNTAEIRRKINHLLDNLSVDSIHKIQYHYDKDAKLEGNYCAFSLSTIYSE
;
A
#
# COMPACT_ATOMS: atom_id res chain seq x y z
N MET A 1 22.20 12.67 26.03
CA MET A 1 21.67 12.74 24.65
C MET A 1 22.46 11.76 23.80
N VAL A 2 21.80 10.87 23.05
CA VAL A 2 22.49 9.89 22.18
C VAL A 2 23.25 10.63 21.08
N ASN A 3 24.44 10.14 20.71
CA ASN A 3 25.28 10.76 19.69
C ASN A 3 24.59 10.79 18.31
N PHE A 4 24.59 11.96 17.66
CA PHE A 4 23.94 12.15 16.35
C PHE A 4 24.52 11.24 15.25
N ASP A 5 25.83 11.05 15.18
CA ASP A 5 26.45 10.23 14.14
C ASP A 5 26.06 8.75 14.29
N THR A 6 25.87 8.28 15.53
CA THR A 6 25.30 6.95 15.81
C THR A 6 23.89 6.83 15.24
N LEU A 7 22.99 7.77 15.56
CA LEU A 7 21.62 7.77 15.05
C LEU A 7 21.58 7.85 13.52
N PHE A 8 22.38 8.73 12.93
CA PHE A 8 22.45 8.93 11.49
C PHE A 8 22.92 7.66 10.77
N ASN A 9 23.96 7.02 11.27
CA ASN A 9 24.50 5.80 10.68
C ASN A 9 23.57 4.62 10.90
N GLU A 10 22.98 4.47 12.07
CA GLU A 10 22.03 3.38 12.33
C GLU A 10 20.77 3.52 11.48
N TYR A 11 20.22 4.74 11.35
CA TYR A 11 19.07 4.98 10.47
C TYR A 11 19.41 4.72 9.00
N ALA A 12 20.58 5.15 8.53
CA ALA A 12 21.04 4.86 7.16
C ALA A 12 21.30 3.36 6.93
N ASN A 13 21.72 2.65 7.99
CA ASN A 13 21.98 1.22 7.99
C ASN A 13 20.82 0.40 8.54
N THR A 14 19.60 0.96 8.58
CA THR A 14 18.37 0.18 8.79
C THR A 14 18.17 -0.68 7.54
N LYS A 15 19.05 -1.67 7.37
CA LYS A 15 19.06 -2.60 6.26
C LYS A 15 17.70 -3.27 6.28
N ASN A 16 17.02 -3.21 5.13
CA ASN A 16 15.72 -3.83 4.90
C ASN A 16 14.52 -3.12 5.54
N GLY A 17 14.66 -1.83 5.89
CA GLY A 17 13.51 -0.94 6.12
C GLY A 17 12.84 -1.03 7.49
N ASP A 18 13.50 -1.59 8.51
CA ASP A 18 12.95 -1.73 9.87
C ASP A 18 12.99 -0.43 10.70
N VAL A 19 12.26 0.58 10.22
CA VAL A 19 12.11 1.88 10.89
C VAL A 19 11.45 1.71 12.26
N CYS A 20 10.58 0.71 12.44
CA CYS A 20 9.94 0.42 13.72
C CYS A 20 10.97 0.02 14.79
N ALA A 21 11.95 -0.83 14.47
CA ALA A 21 13.01 -1.18 15.41
C ALA A 21 13.87 0.04 15.80
N PHE A 22 14.19 0.92 14.84
CA PHE A 22 14.89 2.18 15.13
C PHE A 22 14.08 3.05 16.10
N CYS A 23 12.79 3.24 15.82
CA CYS A 23 11.91 4.05 16.67
C CYS A 23 11.78 3.45 18.08
N GLN A 24 11.64 2.12 18.18
CA GLN A 24 11.53 1.44 19.46
C GLN A 24 12.83 1.53 20.28
N LYS A 25 14.00 1.37 19.65
CA LYS A 25 15.32 1.49 20.30
C LYS A 25 15.56 2.88 20.89
N TYR A 26 15.06 3.93 20.23
CA TYR A 26 15.27 5.33 20.60
C TYR A 26 13.99 6.04 21.04
N LYS A 27 13.03 5.29 21.60
CA LYS A 27 11.74 5.82 22.05
C LYS A 27 11.87 6.77 23.25
N GLU A 28 12.76 6.44 24.19
CA GLU A 28 12.93 7.22 25.42
C GLU A 28 13.30 8.67 25.13
N ASN A 29 12.69 9.60 25.86
CA ASN A 29 12.89 11.05 25.70
C ASN A 29 12.67 11.56 24.26
N SER A 30 11.84 10.85 23.47
CA SER A 30 11.49 11.21 22.10
C SER A 30 12.71 11.39 21.18
N ILE A 31 13.80 10.66 21.44
CA ILE A 31 15.06 10.77 20.67
C ILE A 31 14.84 10.44 19.19
N ALA A 32 14.16 9.34 18.89
CA ALA A 32 13.82 8.95 17.52
C ALA A 32 12.97 10.04 16.84
N THR A 33 11.92 10.48 17.52
CA THR A 33 11.00 11.52 17.02
C THR A 33 11.73 12.81 16.68
N ARG A 34 12.55 13.33 17.60
CA ARG A 34 13.38 14.52 17.37
C ARG A 34 14.29 14.34 16.16
N PHE A 35 15.00 13.22 16.09
CA PHE A 35 15.90 12.93 14.98
C PHE A 35 15.18 12.88 13.63
N LEU A 36 14.02 12.21 13.56
CA LEU A 36 13.24 12.06 12.34
C LEU A 36 12.59 13.38 11.89
N LEU A 37 12.12 14.21 12.83
CA LEU A 37 11.62 15.56 12.52
C LEU A 37 12.73 16.44 11.92
N ILE A 38 13.93 16.45 12.51
CA ILE A 38 15.08 17.17 11.95
C ILE A 38 15.46 16.61 10.57
N ARG A 39 15.38 15.28 10.39
CA ARG A 39 15.65 14.62 9.11
C ARG A 39 14.63 15.00 8.01
N SER A 40 13.46 15.48 8.40
CA SER A 40 12.42 15.98 7.49
C SER A 40 12.74 17.33 6.86
N PHE A 41 13.86 17.98 7.24
CA PHE A 41 14.26 19.30 6.74
C PHE A 41 15.42 19.19 5.77
N ASP A 42 15.33 19.93 4.65
CA ASP A 42 16.45 20.13 3.75
C ASP A 42 17.45 21.17 4.31
N SER A 43 18.57 21.36 3.62
CA SER A 43 19.60 22.32 4.03
C SER A 43 19.09 23.77 4.13
N ASN A 44 18.12 24.16 3.31
CA ASN A 44 17.59 25.52 3.32
C ASN A 44 16.69 25.75 4.53
N ASN A 45 15.81 24.79 4.84
CA ASN A 45 14.95 24.84 6.02
C ASN A 45 15.77 24.80 7.31
N LEU A 46 16.79 23.93 7.39
CA LEU A 46 17.69 23.88 8.55
C LEU A 46 18.41 25.21 8.81
N LYS A 47 18.95 25.86 7.75
CA LYS A 47 19.59 27.17 7.89
C LYS A 47 18.61 28.24 8.39
N LYS A 48 17.39 28.28 7.82
CA LYS A 48 16.35 29.24 8.22
C LYS A 48 15.98 29.05 9.69
N LEU A 49 15.75 27.80 10.11
CA LEU A 49 15.44 27.44 11.50
C LEU A 49 16.58 27.85 12.45
N LEU A 50 17.82 27.46 12.16
CA LEU A 50 18.98 27.78 13.01
C LEU A 50 19.16 29.30 13.17
N THR A 51 18.99 30.07 12.09
CA THR A 51 19.03 31.53 12.13
C THR A 51 17.90 32.12 12.98
N GLN A 52 16.67 31.61 12.87
CA GLN A 52 15.53 32.08 13.68
C GLN A 52 15.77 31.92 15.19
N HIS A 53 16.50 30.88 15.59
CA HIS A 53 16.85 30.61 16.99
C HIS A 53 18.23 31.16 17.40
N ASN A 54 18.87 32.00 16.57
CA ASN A 54 20.20 32.58 16.82
C ASN A 54 21.29 31.53 17.11
N ILE A 55 21.18 30.33 16.53
CA ILE A 55 22.20 29.29 16.68
C ILE A 55 23.26 29.48 15.61
N SER A 56 24.51 29.63 16.06
CA SER A 56 25.64 29.76 15.15
C SER A 56 25.91 28.46 14.42
N PHE A 57 26.06 28.54 13.11
CA PHE A 57 26.53 27.46 12.26
C PHE A 57 27.54 28.02 11.26
N SER A 58 28.69 27.36 11.12
CA SER A 58 29.53 27.55 9.94
C SER A 58 28.80 26.84 8.79
N GLY A 59 28.43 27.54 7.71
CA GLY A 59 27.73 26.94 6.57
C GLY A 59 28.22 25.52 6.25
N GLY A 60 27.32 24.60 5.91
CA GLY A 60 27.67 23.18 5.85
C GLY A 60 26.72 22.35 5.00
N LYS A 61 27.13 21.09 4.76
CA LYS A 61 26.28 20.07 4.12
C LYS A 61 25.13 19.69 5.06
N GLU A 62 24.07 19.13 4.48
CA GLU A 62 22.83 18.77 5.20
C GLU A 62 23.08 18.02 6.53
N LYS A 63 23.94 17.00 6.52
CA LYS A 63 24.29 16.22 7.73
C LYS A 63 24.84 17.08 8.87
N GLU A 64 25.72 18.04 8.58
CA GLU A 64 26.31 18.91 9.60
C GLU A 64 25.26 19.86 10.18
N LEU A 65 24.38 20.40 9.35
CA LEU A 65 23.27 21.23 9.79
C LEU A 65 22.28 20.45 10.67
N MET A 66 21.97 19.20 10.30
CA MET A 66 21.18 18.30 11.14
C MET A 66 21.85 18.04 12.49
N LYS A 67 23.17 17.82 12.50
CA LYS A 67 23.96 17.61 13.72
C LYS A 67 23.94 18.83 14.64
N VAL A 68 24.14 20.02 14.09
CA VAL A 68 24.05 21.29 14.84
C VAL A 68 22.66 21.45 15.43
N THR A 69 21.61 21.25 14.62
CA THR A 69 20.21 21.35 15.06
C THR A 69 19.90 20.36 16.18
N TYR A 70 20.30 19.10 16.03
CA TYR A 70 20.03 18.05 17.00
C TYR A 70 20.65 18.34 18.37
N ASN A 71 21.89 18.84 18.40
CA ASN A 71 22.62 19.18 19.63
C ASN A 71 22.26 20.57 20.19
N SER A 72 21.38 21.32 19.53
CA SER A 72 20.97 22.65 19.98
C SER A 72 19.82 22.61 20.99
N SER A 73 19.45 23.78 21.52
CA SER A 73 18.31 23.97 22.43
C SER A 73 16.95 24.05 21.73
N ILE A 74 16.88 24.01 20.39
CA ILE A 74 15.61 23.97 19.64
C ILE A 74 14.81 22.78 20.15
N SER A 75 13.59 22.96 20.63
CA SER A 75 12.70 21.92 21.16
C SER A 75 12.02 21.10 20.05
N ILE A 76 11.23 20.07 20.38
CA ILE A 76 10.40 19.39 19.38
C ILE A 76 9.28 20.32 18.92
N GLU A 77 8.71 21.10 19.83
CA GLU A 77 7.67 22.09 19.57
C GLU A 77 8.15 23.15 18.56
N ASP A 78 9.37 23.65 18.70
CA ASP A 78 9.97 24.58 17.73
C ASP A 78 10.06 23.98 16.32
N LEU A 79 10.38 22.67 16.20
CA LEU A 79 10.41 21.98 14.91
C LEU A 79 9.00 21.86 14.30
N LEU A 80 8.00 21.56 15.13
CA LEU A 80 6.62 21.43 14.69
C LEU A 80 6.06 22.78 14.25
N ASP A 81 6.28 23.83 15.03
CA ASP A 81 5.87 25.19 14.69
C ASP A 81 6.51 25.62 13.37
N TYR A 82 7.80 25.32 13.17
CA TYR A 82 8.47 25.57 11.91
C TYR A 82 7.78 24.85 10.73
N ILE A 83 7.46 23.56 10.86
CA ILE A 83 6.74 22.79 9.84
C ILE A 83 5.40 23.46 9.51
N GLU A 84 4.63 23.86 10.52
CA GLU A 84 3.34 24.52 10.32
C GLU A 84 3.48 25.84 9.56
N THR A 85 4.52 26.63 9.83
CA THR A 85 4.76 27.87 9.05
C THR A 85 5.06 27.60 7.57
N LYS A 86 5.54 26.40 7.22
CA LYS A 86 5.86 25.98 5.85
C LYS A 86 4.71 25.26 5.14
N ARG A 87 3.77 24.70 5.89
CA ARG A 87 2.64 23.95 5.33
C ARG A 87 1.87 24.72 4.24
N PRO A 88 1.52 26.02 4.37
CA PRO A 88 0.75 26.72 3.33
C PRO A 88 1.51 26.82 1.99
N GLU A 89 2.83 27.03 2.05
CA GLU A 89 3.70 27.07 0.87
C GLU A 89 3.73 25.70 0.18
N LEU A 90 3.89 24.63 0.97
CA LEU A 90 3.92 23.25 0.49
C LEU A 90 2.57 22.80 -0.11
N ILE A 91 1.45 23.17 0.52
CA ILE A 91 0.10 22.91 -0.03
C ILE A 91 -0.06 23.57 -1.39
N LYS A 92 0.31 24.86 -1.50
CA LYS A 92 0.18 25.60 -2.76
C LYS A 92 1.03 25.00 -3.89
N GLU A 93 2.26 24.59 -3.57
CA GLU A 93 3.14 23.89 -4.53
C GLU A 93 2.46 22.61 -5.05
N ARG A 94 1.99 21.75 -4.14
CA ARG A 94 1.34 20.49 -4.51
C ARG A 94 -0.01 20.67 -5.20
N GLU A 95 -0.79 21.69 -4.84
CA GLU A 95 -2.03 22.04 -5.53
C GLU A 95 -1.78 22.41 -7.00
N ASN A 96 -0.73 23.18 -7.28
CA ASN A 96 -0.35 23.52 -8.65
C ASN A 96 0.14 22.28 -9.42
N GLU A 97 0.87 21.37 -8.77
CA GLU A 97 1.35 20.13 -9.40
C GLU A 97 0.20 19.21 -9.83
N VAL A 98 -0.86 19.11 -9.01
CA VAL A 98 -2.00 18.22 -9.29
C VAL A 98 -3.15 18.89 -10.03
N GLU A 99 -3.01 20.18 -10.38
CA GLU A 99 -4.06 20.93 -11.06
C GLU A 99 -4.44 20.25 -12.39
N GLY A 100 -5.74 20.01 -12.59
CA GLY A 100 -6.28 19.36 -13.78
C GLY A 100 -6.07 17.84 -13.85
N LEU A 101 -5.24 17.24 -12.99
CA LEU A 101 -4.93 15.81 -13.04
C LEU A 101 -6.13 14.91 -12.72
N GLU A 102 -7.07 15.36 -11.88
CA GLU A 102 -8.32 14.62 -11.63
C GLU A 102 -9.14 14.43 -12.92
N THR A 103 -9.15 15.43 -13.80
CA THR A 103 -9.83 15.35 -15.10
C THR A 103 -9.13 14.34 -16.01
N VAL A 104 -7.79 14.32 -16.00
CA VAL A 104 -7.00 13.35 -16.77
C VAL A 104 -7.27 11.93 -16.27
N LEU A 105 -7.27 11.69 -14.96
CA LEU A 105 -7.54 10.38 -14.38
C LEU A 105 -8.89 9.80 -14.83
N ARG A 106 -9.93 10.63 -14.90
CA ARG A 106 -11.27 10.20 -15.37
C ARG A 106 -11.32 9.78 -16.84
N GLN A 107 -10.35 10.22 -17.64
CA GLN A 107 -10.26 9.88 -19.07
C GLN A 107 -9.44 8.62 -19.34
N ILE A 108 -8.63 8.17 -18.36
CA ILE A 108 -7.82 6.97 -18.51
C ILE A 108 -8.75 5.77 -18.43
N PRO A 109 -8.81 4.92 -19.48
CA PRO A 109 -9.58 3.69 -19.40
C PRO A 109 -8.97 2.80 -18.33
N ILE A 110 -9.82 2.16 -17.55
CA ILE A 110 -9.39 1.17 -16.56
C ILE A 110 -8.78 0.01 -17.33
N VAL A 111 -7.45 -0.07 -17.34
CA VAL A 111 -6.69 -1.12 -18.03
C VAL A 111 -5.73 -1.76 -17.04
N GLY A 112 -5.63 -3.08 -17.10
CA GLY A 112 -4.66 -3.82 -16.30
C GLY A 112 -3.23 -3.44 -16.66
N CYS A 113 -2.30 -3.60 -15.71
CA CYS A 113 -0.88 -3.27 -15.86
C CYS A 113 -0.21 -3.95 -17.08
N GLY A 114 -0.75 -5.06 -17.58
CA GLY A 114 -0.34 -5.74 -18.84
C GLY A 114 1.09 -6.30 -18.87
N ILE A 115 1.94 -5.91 -17.90
CA ILE A 115 3.35 -6.21 -17.79
C ILE A 115 3.64 -6.71 -16.38
N ARG A 116 4.30 -7.87 -16.29
CA ARG A 116 4.65 -8.47 -15.01
C ARG A 116 5.93 -7.84 -14.45
N ASN A 117 5.93 -7.55 -13.14
CA ASN A 117 7.08 -7.02 -12.41
C ASN A 117 7.67 -5.73 -13.01
N ASP A 118 6.84 -4.93 -13.68
CA ASP A 118 7.25 -3.63 -14.24
C ASP A 118 8.43 -3.75 -15.23
N ASN A 119 8.60 -4.94 -15.85
CA ASN A 119 9.75 -5.26 -16.68
C ASN A 119 9.37 -5.44 -18.15
N VAL A 120 9.38 -4.32 -18.88
CA VAL A 120 9.13 -4.28 -20.33
C VAL A 120 10.15 -5.13 -21.09
N ASN A 121 11.40 -5.23 -20.62
CA ASN A 121 12.46 -5.94 -21.33
C ASN A 121 12.15 -7.41 -21.51
N THR A 122 11.46 -8.06 -20.57
CA THR A 122 11.09 -9.47 -20.70
C THR A 122 10.19 -9.70 -21.91
N ILE A 123 9.24 -8.79 -22.15
CA ILE A 123 8.30 -8.88 -23.27
C ILE A 123 9.03 -8.63 -24.60
N VAL A 124 9.91 -7.63 -24.63
CA VAL A 124 10.74 -7.31 -25.82
C VAL A 124 11.67 -8.47 -26.18
N GLN A 125 12.32 -9.10 -25.18
CA GLN A 125 13.21 -10.23 -25.41
C GLN A 125 12.45 -11.45 -25.96
N SER A 126 11.27 -11.76 -25.42
CA SER A 126 10.43 -12.84 -25.94
C SER A 126 10.01 -12.59 -27.39
N PHE A 127 9.62 -11.36 -27.72
CA PHE A 127 9.29 -10.97 -29.10
C PHE A 127 10.48 -11.16 -30.05
N ALA A 128 11.66 -10.62 -29.72
CA ALA A 128 12.85 -10.70 -30.57
C ALA A 128 13.36 -12.14 -30.80
N ARG A 129 13.10 -13.03 -29.84
CA ARG A 129 13.46 -14.45 -29.92
C ARG A 129 12.44 -15.30 -30.66
N ASN A 130 11.23 -14.81 -30.90
CA ASN A 130 10.20 -15.57 -31.60
C ASN A 130 10.60 -15.80 -33.06
N LYS A 131 10.97 -17.04 -33.40
CA LYS A 131 11.35 -17.44 -34.76
C LYS A 131 10.19 -18.05 -35.55
N GLU A 132 8.99 -18.12 -34.98
CA GLU A 132 7.79 -18.63 -35.67
C GLU A 132 7.19 -17.60 -36.64
N ILE A 133 7.41 -16.31 -36.40
CA ILE A 133 7.03 -15.23 -37.32
C ILE A 133 7.90 -15.32 -38.58
N LYS A 134 7.29 -15.52 -39.77
CA LYS A 134 8.02 -15.76 -41.02
C LYS A 134 7.85 -14.67 -42.07
N SER A 135 6.97 -13.70 -41.84
CA SER A 135 6.80 -12.54 -42.72
C SER A 135 6.89 -11.22 -41.96
N TYR A 136 7.17 -10.15 -42.70
CA TYR A 136 7.16 -8.81 -42.16
C TYR A 136 5.75 -8.38 -41.69
N ASP A 137 4.71 -8.75 -42.43
CA ASP A 137 3.33 -8.42 -42.06
C ASP A 137 2.91 -9.10 -40.73
N GLU A 138 3.29 -10.37 -40.54
CA GLU A 138 3.10 -11.06 -39.25
C GLU A 138 3.89 -10.40 -38.11
N LEU A 139 5.12 -9.93 -38.40
CA LEU A 139 5.97 -9.24 -37.43
C LEU A 139 5.31 -7.94 -36.94
N ILE A 140 4.85 -7.10 -37.88
CA ILE A 140 4.20 -5.82 -37.56
C ILE A 140 2.88 -6.06 -36.83
N LYS A 141 2.06 -7.01 -37.30
CA LYS A 141 0.80 -7.35 -36.63
C LYS A 141 1.03 -7.82 -35.19
N SER A 142 2.04 -8.64 -34.96
CA SER A 142 2.43 -9.12 -33.62
C SER A 142 2.94 -7.98 -32.74
N LEU A 143 3.78 -7.08 -33.29
CA LEU A 143 4.28 -5.92 -32.56
C LEU A 143 3.13 -5.01 -32.09
N ASP A 144 2.19 -4.69 -32.97
CA ASP A 144 1.07 -3.78 -32.68
C ASP A 144 0.09 -4.40 -31.67
N SER A 145 -0.32 -5.65 -31.91
CA SER A 145 -1.37 -6.31 -31.12
C SER A 145 -0.90 -6.82 -29.76
N ASP A 146 0.38 -7.20 -29.64
CA ASP A 146 0.92 -7.77 -28.40
C ASP A 146 1.79 -6.77 -27.63
N ILE A 147 2.88 -6.31 -28.23
CA ILE A 147 3.91 -5.52 -27.52
C ILE A 147 3.42 -4.11 -27.27
N LEU A 148 3.05 -3.37 -28.32
CA LEU A 148 2.66 -1.97 -28.19
C LEU A 148 1.37 -1.81 -27.38
N SER A 149 0.42 -2.75 -27.52
CA SER A 149 -0.78 -2.80 -26.70
C SER A 149 -0.46 -2.92 -25.21
N ARG A 150 0.40 -3.87 -24.80
CA ARG A 150 0.78 -4.07 -23.39
C ARG A 150 1.59 -2.91 -22.83
N VAL A 151 2.54 -2.38 -23.61
CA VAL A 151 3.34 -1.21 -23.21
C VAL A 151 2.44 0.01 -23.02
N ARG A 152 1.49 0.25 -23.92
CA ARG A 152 0.51 1.33 -23.78
C ARG A 152 -0.29 1.18 -22.49
N GLN A 153 -0.82 -0.01 -22.21
CA GLN A 153 -1.57 -0.28 -20.97
C GLN A 153 -0.71 -0.05 -19.73
N TYR A 154 0.54 -0.52 -19.74
CA TYR A 154 1.49 -0.30 -18.64
C TYR A 154 1.76 1.18 -18.38
N CYS A 155 2.00 1.98 -19.43
CA CYS A 155 2.21 3.41 -19.30
C CYS A 155 0.97 4.12 -18.72
N LEU A 156 -0.22 3.79 -19.22
CA LEU A 156 -1.48 4.35 -18.72
C LEU A 156 -1.72 3.98 -17.25
N TRP A 157 -1.53 2.71 -16.89
CA TRP A 157 -1.65 2.22 -15.52
C TRP A 157 -0.63 2.88 -14.59
N SER A 158 0.63 2.98 -15.01
CA SER A 158 1.71 3.59 -14.21
C SER A 158 1.44 5.06 -13.94
N TYR A 159 1.00 5.80 -14.96
CA TYR A 159 0.59 7.20 -14.83
C TYR A 159 -0.62 7.33 -13.89
N TYR A 160 -1.68 6.55 -14.13
CA TYR A 160 -2.88 6.53 -13.29
C TYR A 160 -2.52 6.26 -11.80
N ASN A 161 -1.68 5.26 -11.55
CA ASN A 161 -1.27 4.88 -10.21
C ASN A 161 -0.43 5.96 -9.52
N GLN A 162 0.51 6.60 -10.23
CA GLN A 162 1.33 7.67 -9.68
C GLN A 162 0.50 8.92 -9.41
N THR A 163 -0.26 9.38 -10.40
CA THR A 163 -1.07 10.60 -10.29
C THR A 163 -2.15 10.48 -9.20
N SER A 164 -2.78 9.31 -9.07
CA SER A 164 -3.72 9.09 -7.95
C SER A 164 -3.03 9.09 -6.58
N ASN A 165 -1.79 8.59 -6.47
CA ASN A 165 -1.00 8.74 -5.23
C ASN A 165 -0.75 10.21 -4.93
N ASP A 166 -0.30 11.00 -5.92
CA ASP A 166 0.04 12.42 -5.72
C ASP A 166 -1.18 13.21 -5.21
N ILE A 167 -2.36 12.96 -5.78
CA ILE A 167 -3.63 13.59 -5.34
C ILE A 167 -3.99 13.12 -3.93
N ILE A 168 -3.84 11.83 -3.61
CA ILE A 168 -4.18 11.31 -2.28
C ILE A 168 -3.20 11.82 -1.21
N GLU A 169 -1.90 11.91 -1.51
CA GLU A 169 -0.89 12.52 -0.64
C GLU A 169 -1.24 13.97 -0.28
N LEU A 170 -1.76 14.75 -1.25
CA LEU A 170 -2.23 16.12 -0.99
C LEU A 170 -3.38 16.16 0.02
N ILE A 171 -4.27 15.15 0.04
CA ILE A 171 -5.34 15.06 1.06
C ILE A 171 -4.73 14.98 2.46
N PHE A 172 -3.72 14.13 2.66
CA PHE A 172 -3.02 14.01 3.94
C PHE A 172 -2.29 15.29 4.31
N LEU A 173 -1.56 15.89 3.37
CA LEU A 173 -0.82 17.15 3.59
C LEU A 173 -1.74 18.29 4.08
N LYS A 174 -2.96 18.36 3.54
CA LYS A 174 -3.96 19.37 3.94
C LYS A 174 -4.59 19.12 5.30
N HIS A 175 -4.51 17.91 5.84
CA HIS A 175 -5.20 17.55 7.07
C HIS A 175 -4.46 18.09 8.31
N LYS A 176 -5.18 18.77 9.21
CA LYS A 176 -4.61 19.42 10.42
C LYS A 176 -3.92 18.46 11.39
N ASN A 177 -4.39 17.21 11.48
CA ASN A 177 -3.83 16.18 12.38
C ASN A 177 -2.61 15.46 11.79
N VAL A 178 -2.25 15.76 10.55
CA VAL A 178 -1.06 15.24 9.87
C VAL A 178 0.04 16.27 9.97
N ILE A 179 1.22 15.90 10.47
CA ILE A 179 2.42 16.73 10.45
C ILE A 179 3.23 16.31 9.19
N PRO A 180 3.31 17.16 8.16
CA PRO A 180 3.98 16.80 6.92
C PRO A 180 5.51 16.80 7.06
N THR A 181 6.19 16.03 6.22
CA THR A 181 7.64 16.19 6.02
C THR A 181 7.91 17.31 5.02
N LEU A 182 8.92 18.16 5.27
CA LEU A 182 9.33 19.21 4.31
C LEU A 182 10.25 18.68 3.20
N ARG A 183 10.74 17.45 3.33
CA ARG A 183 11.43 16.67 2.29
C ARG A 183 11.18 15.19 2.50
N LYS A 184 11.30 14.40 1.43
CA LYS A 184 11.17 12.94 1.49
C LYS A 184 12.16 12.33 2.48
N ILE A 185 11.62 11.47 3.35
CA ILE A 185 12.36 10.60 4.24
C ILE A 185 12.08 9.17 3.80
N TYR A 186 13.09 8.30 3.87
CA TYR A 186 12.91 6.90 3.54
C TYR A 186 11.87 6.25 4.47
N ASN A 187 10.83 5.62 3.90
CA ASN A 187 9.78 4.87 4.60
C ASN A 187 8.94 5.68 5.62
N ILE A 188 8.88 7.00 5.45
CA ILE A 188 8.08 7.93 6.27
C ILE A 188 7.58 9.05 5.35
N ASP A 189 6.27 9.15 5.18
CA ASP A 189 5.63 10.20 4.38
C ASP A 189 5.13 11.37 5.24
N PHE A 190 4.70 11.08 6.46
CA PHE A 190 4.24 12.08 7.43
C PHE A 190 4.32 11.55 8.86
N PHE A 191 4.04 12.42 9.82
CA PHE A 191 3.81 12.03 11.20
C PHE A 191 2.35 12.30 11.58
N LEU A 192 1.82 11.51 12.51
CA LEU A 192 0.55 11.78 13.17
C LEU A 192 0.82 12.19 14.61
N ARG A 193 0.11 13.22 15.07
CA ARG A 193 0.01 13.53 16.49
C ARG A 193 -1.16 12.76 17.06
N VAL A 194 -0.88 11.79 17.94
CA VAL A 194 -1.92 11.02 18.65
C VAL A 194 -1.69 11.21 20.14
N ASP A 195 -2.63 11.87 20.79
CA ASP A 195 -2.50 12.40 22.14
C ASP A 195 -1.20 13.21 22.32
N LYS A 196 -0.23 12.66 23.07
CA LYS A 196 1.07 13.28 23.36
C LYS A 196 2.21 12.74 22.50
N GLU A 197 1.94 11.72 21.67
CA GLU A 197 2.95 11.05 20.88
C GLU A 197 2.93 11.55 19.43
N ILE A 198 4.12 11.59 18.82
CA ILE A 198 4.31 11.90 17.40
C ILE A 198 4.88 10.66 16.75
N ILE A 199 4.08 10.04 15.89
CA ILE A 199 4.37 8.71 15.34
C ILE A 199 4.58 8.86 13.82
N PRO A 200 5.73 8.44 13.26
CA PRO A 200 5.95 8.46 11.83
C PRO A 200 5.12 7.37 11.14
N PHE A 201 4.58 7.67 9.96
CA PHE A 201 3.83 6.75 9.12
C PHE A 201 4.24 6.86 7.66
N ASP A 202 4.18 5.73 6.97
CA ASP A 202 4.26 5.56 5.53
C ASP A 202 2.85 5.33 4.98
N LEU A 203 2.52 6.00 3.87
CA LEU A 203 1.23 5.89 3.23
C LEU A 203 1.25 4.74 2.24
N LYS A 204 0.30 3.80 2.40
CA LYS A 204 0.13 2.70 1.46
C LYS A 204 -1.30 2.66 0.93
N ILE A 205 -1.47 3.07 -0.33
CA ILE A 205 -2.73 2.91 -1.04
C ILE A 205 -2.68 1.58 -1.80
N THR A 206 -3.60 0.67 -1.51
CA THR A 206 -3.60 -0.67 -2.11
C THR A 206 -5.00 -1.25 -2.20
N HIS A 207 -5.21 -2.16 -3.14
CA HIS A 207 -6.41 -2.98 -3.14
C HIS A 207 -6.29 -4.11 -2.11
N VAL A 208 -7.43 -4.67 -1.69
CA VAL A 208 -7.48 -5.92 -0.95
C VAL A 208 -7.17 -7.06 -1.93
N SER A 209 -6.16 -7.87 -1.61
CA SER A 209 -5.73 -8.95 -2.51
C SER A 209 -6.68 -10.15 -2.43
N ASP A 210 -6.81 -10.88 -3.54
CA ASP A 210 -7.60 -12.11 -3.58
C ASP A 210 -7.11 -13.15 -2.56
N GLU A 211 -5.81 -13.25 -2.36
CA GLU A 211 -5.23 -14.15 -1.36
C GLU A 211 -5.66 -13.79 0.06
N TYR A 212 -5.97 -12.53 0.37
CA TYR A 212 -6.61 -12.19 1.65
C TYR A 212 -8.01 -12.80 1.73
N PHE A 213 -8.85 -12.63 0.70
CA PHE A 213 -10.20 -13.17 0.68
C PHE A 213 -10.22 -14.70 0.75
N GLU A 214 -9.26 -15.38 0.11
CA GLU A 214 -9.09 -16.82 0.25
C GLU A 214 -8.78 -17.25 1.69
N LEU A 215 -8.06 -16.44 2.49
CA LEU A 215 -7.80 -16.75 3.89
C LEU A 215 -8.97 -16.32 4.80
N ALA A 216 -9.58 -15.17 4.54
CA ALA A 216 -10.73 -14.67 5.27
C ALA A 216 -11.91 -15.64 5.19
N SER A 217 -12.17 -16.19 3.99
CA SER A 217 -13.22 -17.20 3.77
C SER A 217 -12.96 -18.52 4.48
N LYS A 218 -11.70 -18.87 4.75
CA LYS A 218 -11.39 -20.04 5.59
C LYS A 218 -11.60 -19.78 7.08
N GLY A 219 -11.59 -18.51 7.48
CA GLY A 219 -11.72 -18.04 8.86
C GLY A 219 -10.38 -17.58 9.41
N ILE A 220 -10.29 -16.29 9.72
CA ILE A 220 -9.16 -15.69 10.46
C ILE A 220 -9.63 -15.45 11.89
N SER A 221 -8.80 -15.82 12.87
CA SER A 221 -9.09 -15.66 14.29
C SER A 221 -7.85 -15.13 15.02
N ILE A 222 -8.05 -14.53 16.19
CA ILE A 222 -6.95 -14.10 17.06
C ILE A 222 -6.08 -15.33 17.37
N SER A 223 -4.76 -15.18 17.28
CA SER A 223 -3.86 -16.28 17.57
C SER A 223 -3.70 -16.47 19.08
N ASP A 224 -4.03 -17.67 19.57
CA ASP A 224 -3.81 -18.06 20.97
C ASP A 224 -2.37 -18.53 21.25
N SER A 225 -1.54 -18.67 20.20
CA SER A 225 -0.17 -19.15 20.30
C SER A 225 0.75 -18.49 19.27
N GLY A 226 2.05 -18.44 19.57
CA GLY A 226 3.05 -17.84 18.68
C GLY A 226 3.11 -16.31 18.78
N TYR A 227 3.77 -15.70 17.78
CA TYR A 227 4.04 -14.26 17.76
C TYR A 227 3.08 -13.48 16.83
N ASP A 228 2.42 -14.17 15.90
CA ASP A 228 1.42 -13.57 15.00
C ASP A 228 0.16 -13.14 15.78
N ASN A 229 -0.43 -11.99 15.44
CA ASN A 229 -1.70 -11.58 16.05
C ASN A 229 -2.90 -12.43 15.62
N PHE A 230 -2.85 -13.01 14.42
CA PHE A 230 -3.94 -13.80 13.88
C PHE A 230 -3.43 -15.13 13.33
N SER A 231 -4.34 -16.10 13.27
CA SER A 231 -4.13 -17.41 12.66
C SER A 231 -5.28 -17.72 11.69
N VAL A 232 -5.00 -18.56 10.70
CA VAL A 232 -5.97 -18.96 9.68
C VAL A 232 -6.41 -20.40 9.95
N ASN A 233 -7.72 -20.64 9.98
CA ASN A 233 -8.27 -21.98 10.03
C ASN A 233 -7.99 -22.70 8.70
N LYS A 234 -7.27 -23.83 8.74
CA LYS A 234 -6.89 -24.58 7.54
C LYS A 234 -7.90 -25.65 7.13
N ASN A 235 -8.96 -25.86 7.92
CA ASN A 235 -9.91 -26.96 7.72
C ASN A 235 -11.17 -26.55 6.95
N THR A 236 -11.38 -25.26 6.72
CA THR A 236 -12.49 -24.74 5.92
C THR A 236 -12.04 -24.53 4.47
N LEU A 237 -12.98 -24.66 3.53
CA LEU A 237 -12.73 -24.34 2.13
C LEU A 237 -12.71 -22.82 1.92
N SER A 238 -11.86 -22.34 1.02
CA SER A 238 -11.91 -20.97 0.54
C SER A 238 -13.00 -20.75 -0.51
N GLU A 239 -13.21 -19.50 -0.92
CA GLU A 239 -14.11 -19.15 -2.02
C GLU A 239 -13.76 -19.91 -3.31
N LEU A 240 -12.48 -19.87 -3.72
CA LEU A 240 -12.04 -20.55 -4.94
C LEU A 240 -12.18 -22.08 -4.84
N GLU A 241 -11.90 -22.66 -3.68
CA GLU A 241 -12.09 -24.10 -3.44
C GLU A 241 -13.58 -24.46 -3.58
N THR A 242 -14.48 -23.67 -2.99
CA THR A 242 -15.93 -23.83 -3.07
C THR A 242 -16.44 -23.76 -4.52
N ILE A 243 -15.99 -22.77 -5.29
CA ILE A 243 -16.34 -22.63 -6.72
C ILE A 243 -15.86 -23.85 -7.52
N LYS A 244 -14.62 -24.30 -7.27
CA LYS A 244 -14.05 -25.47 -7.98
C LYS A 244 -14.82 -26.75 -7.67
N GLU A 245 -15.27 -26.94 -6.43
CA GLU A 245 -16.06 -28.11 -6.06
C GLU A 245 -17.43 -28.10 -6.73
N TYR A 246 -18.12 -26.96 -6.72
CA TYR A 246 -19.38 -26.79 -7.44
C TYR A 246 -19.21 -27.13 -8.93
N TYR A 247 -18.20 -26.55 -9.59
CA TYR A 247 -17.96 -26.79 -11.01
C TYR A 247 -17.63 -28.25 -11.33
N LYS A 248 -16.83 -28.92 -10.49
CA LYS A 248 -16.52 -30.35 -10.67
C LYS A 248 -17.78 -31.21 -10.55
N ALA A 249 -18.64 -30.93 -9.57
CA ALA A 249 -19.91 -31.63 -9.40
C ALA A 249 -20.83 -31.41 -10.62
N TYR A 250 -20.96 -30.15 -11.06
CA TYR A 250 -21.72 -29.79 -12.25
C TYR A 250 -21.22 -30.54 -13.50
N LYS A 251 -19.92 -30.52 -13.76
CA LYS A 251 -19.30 -31.21 -14.90
C LYS A 251 -19.50 -32.73 -14.84
N LYS A 252 -19.50 -33.32 -13.64
CA LYS A 252 -19.77 -34.75 -13.45
C LYS A 252 -21.21 -35.13 -13.77
N ASN A 253 -22.16 -34.25 -13.49
CA ASN A 253 -23.59 -34.47 -13.75
C ASN A 253 -23.98 -34.16 -15.21
N HIS A 254 -23.21 -33.33 -15.90
CA HIS A 254 -23.45 -32.91 -17.29
C HIS A 254 -22.37 -33.42 -18.26
N LYS A 255 -22.09 -34.73 -18.26
CA LYS A 255 -21.04 -35.34 -19.11
C LYS A 255 -21.30 -35.18 -20.62
N ASN A 256 -22.55 -34.92 -21.01
CA ASN A 256 -22.94 -34.65 -22.38
C ASN A 256 -22.53 -33.24 -22.86
N LEU A 257 -22.23 -32.32 -21.94
CA LEU A 257 -21.74 -30.98 -22.27
C LEU A 257 -20.22 -31.00 -22.40
N SER A 258 -19.70 -30.41 -23.48
CA SER A 258 -18.26 -30.23 -23.68
C SER A 258 -17.75 -29.04 -22.86
N LEU A 259 -17.66 -29.23 -21.53
CA LEU A 259 -17.25 -28.19 -20.60
C LEU A 259 -15.72 -28.11 -20.46
N PRO A 260 -15.14 -26.90 -20.39
CA PRO A 260 -13.70 -26.68 -20.26
C PRO A 260 -13.12 -27.26 -18.97
N ASN A 261 -11.82 -27.47 -18.90
CA ASN A 261 -11.13 -27.82 -17.66
C ASN A 261 -10.80 -26.57 -16.85
N ILE A 262 -10.70 -26.72 -15.52
CA ILE A 262 -10.38 -25.59 -14.63
C ILE A 262 -9.06 -24.91 -15.03
N SER A 263 -8.08 -25.67 -15.53
CA SER A 263 -6.78 -25.16 -16.00
C SER A 263 -6.87 -24.23 -17.22
N GLU A 264 -8.01 -24.18 -17.90
CA GLU A 264 -8.24 -23.30 -19.05
C GLU A 264 -8.61 -21.87 -18.61
N PHE A 265 -9.08 -21.68 -17.37
CA PHE A 265 -9.38 -20.37 -16.77
C PHE A 265 -8.11 -19.74 -16.17
N ARG A 266 -7.24 -19.17 -17.02
CA ARG A 266 -5.94 -18.59 -16.66
C ARG A 266 -6.06 -17.17 -16.07
N PHE A 267 -4.99 -16.71 -15.42
CA PHE A 267 -4.78 -15.37 -14.84
C PHE A 267 -5.64 -15.01 -13.63
N ASP A 268 -6.96 -15.11 -13.75
CA ASP A 268 -7.93 -14.86 -12.67
C ASP A 268 -8.97 -15.98 -12.68
N THR A 269 -8.59 -17.10 -12.07
CA THR A 269 -9.43 -18.30 -12.07
C THR A 269 -10.73 -18.08 -11.28
N LYS A 270 -10.72 -17.26 -10.22
CA LYS A 270 -11.90 -17.04 -9.39
C LYS A 270 -12.96 -16.25 -10.15
N ALA A 271 -12.60 -15.10 -10.74
CA ALA A 271 -13.55 -14.32 -11.52
C ALA A 271 -13.98 -15.06 -12.80
N SER A 272 -13.01 -15.60 -13.56
CA SER A 272 -13.30 -16.20 -14.86
C SER A 272 -14.19 -17.44 -14.74
N LEU A 273 -13.96 -18.29 -13.74
CA LEU A 273 -14.79 -19.46 -13.52
C LEU A 273 -16.18 -19.08 -13.02
N SER A 274 -16.28 -18.09 -12.13
CA SER A 274 -17.58 -17.57 -11.65
C SER A 274 -18.42 -17.00 -12.79
N ASN A 275 -17.80 -16.19 -13.67
CA ASN A 275 -18.47 -15.63 -14.84
C ASN A 275 -18.95 -16.72 -15.80
N PHE A 276 -18.16 -17.78 -15.98
CA PHE A 276 -18.58 -18.93 -16.80
C PHE A 276 -19.76 -19.68 -16.17
N LEU A 277 -19.74 -19.92 -14.86
CA LEU A 277 -20.82 -20.60 -14.15
C LEU A 277 -22.16 -19.86 -14.32
N ILE A 278 -22.15 -18.52 -14.26
CA ILE A 278 -23.36 -17.70 -14.49
C ILE A 278 -23.99 -17.97 -15.87
N THR A 279 -23.20 -18.32 -16.88
CA THR A 279 -23.70 -18.58 -18.24
C THR A 279 -24.26 -19.99 -18.45
N LEU A 280 -24.13 -20.89 -17.47
CA LEU A 280 -24.53 -22.28 -17.62
C LEU A 280 -26.05 -22.45 -17.45
N ASP A 281 -26.58 -22.01 -16.32
CA ASP A 281 -28.00 -22.08 -15.95
C ASP A 281 -28.33 -21.18 -14.74
N ASP A 282 -29.62 -21.09 -14.42
CA ASP A 282 -30.15 -20.25 -13.33
C ASP A 282 -29.64 -20.70 -11.96
N ASP A 283 -29.51 -22.02 -11.72
CA ASP A 283 -29.02 -22.56 -10.45
C ASP A 283 -27.55 -22.17 -10.21
N SER A 284 -26.72 -22.25 -11.25
CA SER A 284 -25.31 -21.84 -11.21
C SER A 284 -25.16 -20.32 -11.07
N ALA A 285 -26.02 -19.54 -11.73
CA ALA A 285 -26.08 -18.10 -11.52
C ALA A 285 -26.47 -17.75 -10.07
N GLN A 286 -27.45 -18.45 -9.51
CA GLN A 286 -27.87 -18.26 -8.12
C GLN A 286 -26.78 -18.67 -7.12
N PHE A 287 -26.07 -19.78 -7.36
CA PHE A 287 -24.91 -20.19 -6.56
C PHE A 287 -23.84 -19.10 -6.52
N VAL A 288 -23.46 -18.55 -7.68
CA VAL A 288 -22.45 -17.48 -7.74
C VAL A 288 -22.94 -16.22 -7.04
N ALA A 289 -24.20 -15.83 -7.23
CA ALA A 289 -24.79 -14.67 -6.56
C ALA A 289 -24.79 -14.82 -5.02
N GLN A 290 -25.12 -16.01 -4.50
CA GLN A 290 -25.03 -16.30 -3.07
C GLN A 290 -23.60 -16.18 -2.55
N LEU A 291 -22.63 -16.73 -3.29
CA LEU A 291 -21.23 -16.64 -2.90
C LEU A 291 -20.72 -15.20 -2.90
N GLN A 292 -21.13 -14.38 -3.87
CA GLN A 292 -20.83 -12.94 -3.91
C GLN A 292 -21.46 -12.16 -2.74
N GLN A 293 -22.63 -12.59 -2.24
CA GLN A 293 -23.21 -12.00 -1.03
C GLN A 293 -22.43 -12.41 0.22
N VAL A 294 -21.95 -13.65 0.30
CA VAL A 294 -21.08 -14.10 1.39
C VAL A 294 -19.73 -13.36 1.36
N HIS A 295 -19.17 -13.12 0.17
CA HIS A 295 -17.92 -12.38 -0.03
C HIS A 295 -17.92 -11.02 0.65
N LYS A 296 -19.05 -10.30 0.58
CA LYS A 296 -19.24 -9.00 1.22
C LYS A 296 -18.94 -9.03 2.72
N ALA A 297 -19.17 -10.15 3.40
CA ALA A 297 -18.87 -10.29 4.82
C ALA A 297 -17.36 -10.35 5.11
N TYR A 298 -16.53 -10.65 4.11
CA TYR A 298 -15.07 -10.68 4.23
C TYR A 298 -14.43 -9.32 3.93
N VAL A 299 -15.16 -8.37 3.35
CA VAL A 299 -14.69 -6.99 3.18
C VAL A 299 -14.72 -6.29 4.54
N PRO A 300 -13.58 -5.78 5.04
CA PRO A 300 -13.54 -5.13 6.35
C PRO A 300 -14.50 -3.95 6.46
N ASN A 301 -15.24 -3.89 7.56
CA ASN A 301 -16.23 -2.85 7.83
C ASN A 301 -16.15 -2.24 9.24
N ASN A 302 -15.22 -2.73 10.06
CA ASN A 302 -14.98 -2.29 11.43
C ASN A 302 -13.47 -2.39 11.79
N GLN A 303 -13.09 -1.81 12.92
CA GLN A 303 -11.67 -1.74 13.37
C GLN A 303 -11.00 -3.12 13.49
N GLU A 304 -11.71 -4.13 14.02
CA GLU A 304 -11.15 -5.48 14.18
C GLU A 304 -10.88 -6.14 12.82
N SER A 305 -11.84 -6.06 11.90
CA SER A 305 -11.67 -6.57 10.53
C SER A 305 -10.59 -5.82 9.74
N LEU A 306 -10.42 -4.53 9.98
CA LEU A 306 -9.33 -3.74 9.38
C LEU A 306 -7.98 -4.18 9.94
N LYS A 307 -7.87 -4.39 11.26
CA LYS A 307 -6.66 -4.92 11.90
C LYS A 307 -6.25 -6.27 11.33
N MET A 308 -7.21 -7.14 11.03
CA MET A 308 -6.95 -8.42 10.35
C MET A 308 -6.31 -8.22 8.97
N LEU A 309 -6.85 -7.29 8.17
CA LEU A 309 -6.33 -6.97 6.86
C LEU A 309 -4.95 -6.28 6.91
N GLU A 310 -4.72 -5.39 7.87
CA GLU A 310 -3.42 -4.79 8.14
C GLU A 310 -2.38 -5.85 8.48
N TRP A 311 -2.70 -6.77 9.40
CA TRP A 311 -1.84 -7.90 9.74
C TRP A 311 -1.49 -8.73 8.51
N TRP A 312 -2.48 -9.04 7.67
CA TRP A 312 -2.24 -9.79 6.44
C TRP A 312 -1.23 -9.09 5.52
N ASN A 313 -1.35 -7.77 5.36
CA ASN A 313 -0.44 -6.98 4.52
C ASN A 313 1.00 -6.95 5.05
N TYR A 314 1.21 -7.08 6.36
CA TYR A 314 2.54 -7.22 6.94
C TYR A 314 3.06 -8.67 6.87
N LYS A 315 2.25 -9.65 7.29
CA LYS A 315 2.62 -11.07 7.34
C LYS A 315 2.96 -11.62 5.97
N TYR A 316 2.15 -11.29 4.97
CA TYR A 316 2.22 -11.88 3.63
C TYR A 316 2.86 -10.95 2.59
N GLN A 317 3.58 -9.90 3.00
CA GLN A 317 4.38 -9.08 2.08
C GLN A 317 5.35 -9.93 1.24
N GLY A 318 5.66 -9.50 0.03
CA GLY A 318 6.62 -10.19 -0.84
C GLY A 318 8.07 -9.84 -0.50
N GLU A 319 9.02 -10.74 -0.77
CA GLU A 319 10.45 -10.57 -0.47
C GLU A 319 11.03 -9.23 -0.94
N ARG A 320 10.71 -8.82 -2.17
CA ARG A 320 11.19 -7.55 -2.75
C ARG A 320 10.56 -6.30 -2.14
N LEU A 321 9.43 -6.47 -1.45
CA LEU A 321 8.61 -5.40 -0.88
C LEU A 321 8.67 -5.38 0.65
N PHE A 322 9.51 -6.24 1.26
CA PHE A 322 9.63 -6.29 2.70
C PHE A 322 10.09 -4.93 3.24
N CYS A 323 9.34 -4.43 4.21
CA CYS A 323 9.69 -3.24 4.98
C CYS A 323 8.91 -3.23 6.30
N ASN A 324 9.58 -3.01 7.42
CA ASN A 324 8.95 -2.92 8.74
C ASN A 324 8.92 -1.47 9.26
N ASN A 325 7.98 -0.70 8.71
CA ASN A 325 7.65 0.67 9.10
C ASN A 325 6.17 0.75 9.52
N ASN A 326 5.80 1.79 10.27
CA ASN A 326 4.39 2.01 10.57
C ASN A 326 3.67 2.44 9.29
N ARG A 327 2.52 1.84 8.98
CA ARG A 327 1.77 2.12 7.74
C ARG A 327 0.37 2.60 8.01
N LEU A 328 0.00 3.67 7.31
CA LEU A 328 -1.39 4.05 7.13
C LEU A 328 -1.86 3.48 5.80
N PHE A 329 -2.80 2.54 5.84
CA PHE A 329 -3.38 1.94 4.64
C PHE A 329 -4.65 2.66 4.19
N VAL A 330 -4.75 2.87 2.89
CA VAL A 330 -6.02 3.18 2.21
C VAL A 330 -6.34 1.98 1.34
N PHE A 331 -7.25 1.14 1.83
CA PHE A 331 -7.68 -0.08 1.16
C PHE A 331 -8.78 0.19 0.13
N LEU A 332 -8.75 -0.55 -0.98
CA LEU A 332 -9.72 -0.48 -2.06
C LEU A 332 -10.29 -1.89 -2.31
N ALA A 333 -11.61 -2.04 -2.33
CA ALA A 333 -12.24 -3.34 -2.57
C ALA A 333 -13.58 -3.20 -3.28
N TYR A 334 -13.94 -4.20 -4.08
CA TYR A 334 -15.35 -4.40 -4.42
C TYR A 334 -16.02 -5.26 -3.36
N GLU A 335 -17.26 -4.94 -3.01
CA GLU A 335 -18.02 -5.66 -1.98
C GLU A 335 -18.54 -7.01 -2.46
N THR A 336 -18.82 -7.13 -3.76
CA THR A 336 -19.49 -8.33 -4.31
C THR A 336 -18.86 -8.81 -5.62
N LYS A 337 -17.66 -8.32 -5.98
CA LYS A 337 -16.96 -8.73 -7.19
C LYS A 337 -15.65 -9.43 -6.83
N PHE A 338 -15.36 -10.53 -7.51
CA PHE A 338 -14.10 -11.26 -7.39
C PHE A 338 -12.99 -10.67 -8.25
N ILE A 339 -12.89 -9.34 -8.28
CA ILE A 339 -11.83 -8.62 -8.99
C ILE A 339 -11.21 -7.63 -8.01
N ASP A 340 -9.94 -7.29 -8.22
CA ASP A 340 -9.30 -6.27 -7.40
C ASP A 340 -9.92 -4.88 -7.61
N GLY A 341 -9.87 -4.05 -6.57
CA GLY A 341 -10.40 -2.68 -6.58
C GLY A 341 -9.38 -1.63 -7.04
N ARG A 342 -8.40 -1.98 -7.87
CA ARG A 342 -7.32 -1.04 -8.26
C ARG A 342 -7.83 0.20 -8.98
N ASP A 343 -8.90 0.05 -9.72
CA ASP A 343 -9.58 1.07 -10.50
C ASP A 343 -10.44 2.02 -9.67
N LEU A 344 -10.75 1.65 -8.43
CA LEU A 344 -11.41 2.52 -7.46
C LEU A 344 -10.49 3.65 -6.96
N LYS A 345 -9.18 3.54 -7.19
CA LYS A 345 -8.18 4.50 -6.70
C LYS A 345 -8.39 5.92 -7.25
N GLY A 346 -9.03 6.03 -8.41
CA GLY A 346 -9.37 7.30 -9.07
C GLY A 346 -10.57 8.01 -8.46
N ASN A 347 -11.30 7.37 -7.54
CA ASN A 347 -12.43 7.97 -6.83
C ASN A 347 -11.94 8.84 -5.65
N THR A 348 -11.08 9.81 -5.98
CA THR A 348 -10.34 10.66 -5.03
C THR A 348 -11.27 11.42 -4.07
N ALA A 349 -12.48 11.78 -4.51
CA ALA A 349 -13.48 12.45 -3.66
C ALA A 349 -13.99 11.56 -2.51
N GLU A 350 -14.28 10.29 -2.78
CA GLU A 350 -14.74 9.34 -1.75
C GLU A 350 -13.58 8.90 -0.85
N ILE A 351 -12.40 8.67 -1.45
CA ILE A 351 -11.17 8.39 -0.70
C ILE A 351 -10.87 9.55 0.26
N ARG A 352 -11.01 10.81 -0.19
CA ARG A 352 -10.88 12.00 0.65
C ARG A 352 -11.83 11.98 1.84
N ARG A 353 -13.10 11.64 1.60
CA ARG A 353 -14.11 11.55 2.67
C ARG A 353 -13.72 10.51 3.72
N LYS A 354 -13.25 9.34 3.27
CA LYS A 354 -12.79 8.25 4.15
C LYS A 354 -11.55 8.63 4.96
N ILE A 355 -10.55 9.23 4.32
CA ILE A 355 -9.33 9.71 4.98
C ILE A 355 -9.65 10.79 6.02
N ASN A 356 -10.45 11.80 5.66
CA ASN A 356 -10.82 12.86 6.61
C ASN A 356 -11.60 12.29 7.80
N HIS A 357 -12.55 11.38 7.56
CA HIS A 357 -13.28 10.74 8.64
C HIS A 357 -12.36 9.97 9.60
N LEU A 358 -11.39 9.21 9.08
CA LEU A 358 -10.39 8.52 9.89
C LEU A 358 -9.56 9.50 10.72
N LEU A 359 -9.02 10.54 10.08
CA LEU A 359 -8.09 11.47 10.71
C LEU A 359 -8.77 12.45 11.69
N ASP A 360 -10.03 12.83 11.45
CA ASP A 360 -10.83 13.67 12.36
C ASP A 360 -11.22 12.94 13.65
N ASN A 361 -11.34 11.60 13.60
CA ASN A 361 -11.70 10.75 14.74
C ASN A 361 -10.49 9.97 15.28
N LEU A 362 -9.27 10.44 15.00
CA LEU A 362 -8.04 9.76 15.39
C LEU A 362 -7.89 9.71 16.92
N SER A 363 -7.66 8.51 17.43
CA SER A 363 -7.36 8.25 18.84
C SER A 363 -6.29 7.16 18.96
N VAL A 364 -5.79 6.90 20.18
CA VAL A 364 -4.86 5.79 20.43
C VAL A 364 -5.50 4.45 20.03
N ASP A 365 -6.80 4.28 20.25
CA ASP A 365 -7.52 3.05 19.90
C ASP A 365 -7.64 2.85 18.38
N SER A 366 -7.48 3.91 17.60
CA SER A 366 -7.42 3.82 16.14
C SER A 366 -6.11 3.18 15.66
N ILE A 367 -5.03 3.25 16.43
CA ILE A 367 -3.73 2.71 16.05
C ILE A 367 -3.61 1.27 16.52
N HIS A 368 -3.59 0.36 15.57
CA HIS A 368 -3.37 -1.05 15.84
C HIS A 368 -1.88 -1.37 15.97
N LYS A 369 -1.52 -2.08 17.03
CA LYS A 369 -0.24 -2.78 17.11
C LYS A 369 -0.37 -4.10 16.36
N ILE A 370 0.46 -4.29 15.32
CA ILE A 370 0.53 -5.49 14.49
C ILE A 370 1.81 -6.25 14.84
N GLN A 371 1.65 -7.50 15.28
CA GLN A 371 2.74 -8.44 15.50
C GLN A 371 2.63 -9.58 14.49
N TYR A 372 3.75 -9.88 13.84
CA TYR A 372 3.82 -10.89 12.80
C TYR A 372 5.20 -11.54 12.74
N HIS A 373 5.23 -12.81 12.39
CA HIS A 373 6.46 -13.51 12.03
C HIS A 373 6.65 -13.48 10.52
N TYR A 374 7.81 -13.07 10.02
CA TYR A 374 8.12 -13.08 8.59
C TYR A 374 9.14 -14.18 8.29
N ASP A 375 8.89 -14.99 7.26
CA ASP A 375 9.66 -16.21 6.96
C ASP A 375 9.91 -16.43 5.45
N LYS A 376 9.58 -15.46 4.59
CA LYS A 376 9.74 -15.61 3.13
C LYS A 376 11.15 -15.35 2.61
N ASP A 377 11.98 -14.63 3.36
CA ASP A 377 13.40 -14.43 3.04
C ASP A 377 14.23 -14.74 4.28
N ALA A 378 15.14 -15.70 4.18
CA ALA A 378 15.99 -16.15 5.29
C ALA A 378 16.86 -15.03 5.89
N LYS A 379 17.17 -13.96 5.15
CA LYS A 379 17.91 -12.80 5.67
C LYS A 379 17.05 -11.83 6.48
N LEU A 380 15.73 -11.95 6.33
CA LEU A 380 14.71 -11.10 6.93
C LEU A 380 13.81 -11.91 7.87
N GLU A 381 14.14 -13.18 8.10
CA GLU A 381 13.34 -14.05 8.93
C GLU A 381 13.34 -13.54 10.37
N GLY A 382 12.16 -13.35 10.95
CA GLY A 382 12.09 -12.78 12.28
C GLY A 382 10.70 -12.37 12.74
N ASN A 383 10.66 -11.96 14.01
CA ASN A 383 9.48 -11.45 14.69
C ASN A 383 9.48 -9.92 14.62
N TYR A 384 8.45 -9.35 14.01
CA TYR A 384 8.35 -7.91 13.75
C TYR A 384 7.12 -7.29 14.41
N CYS A 385 7.24 -6.02 14.77
CA CYS A 385 6.13 -5.25 15.29
C CYS A 385 6.06 -3.91 14.57
N ALA A 386 4.86 -3.50 14.20
CA ALA A 386 4.60 -2.20 13.60
C ALA A 386 3.29 -1.61 14.16
N PHE A 387 3.16 -0.29 14.11
CA PHE A 387 1.87 0.36 14.25
C PHE A 387 1.21 0.50 12.89
N SER A 388 -0.09 0.25 12.84
CA SER A 388 -0.88 0.40 11.64
C SER A 388 -2.17 1.14 11.93
N LEU A 389 -2.65 1.82 10.90
CA LEU A 389 -3.92 2.52 10.88
C LEU A 389 -4.48 2.32 9.48
N SER A 390 -5.78 2.19 9.31
CA SER A 390 -6.32 2.06 7.97
C SER A 390 -7.73 2.62 7.82
N THR A 391 -8.06 2.92 6.57
CA THR A 391 -9.43 3.10 6.13
C THR A 391 -9.64 2.29 4.85
N ILE A 392 -10.90 2.01 4.53
CA ILE A 392 -11.29 1.33 3.31
C ILE A 392 -12.33 2.12 2.53
N TYR A 393 -12.12 2.18 1.22
CA TYR A 393 -13.13 2.54 0.24
C TYR A 393 -13.59 1.28 -0.48
N SER A 394 -14.87 0.97 -0.37
CA SER A 394 -15.48 -0.19 -1.02
C SER A 394 -16.71 0.19 -1.83
N GLU A 395 -16.95 -0.54 -2.92
CA GLU A 395 -18.08 -0.37 -3.86
C GLU A 395 -18.85 -1.67 -4.14
#